data_AF-A0A959IU87-F1
#
_entry.id   AF-A0A959IU87-F1
#
_cell.length_a   1.000
_cell.length_b   1.000
_cell.length_c   1.000
_cell.angle_alpha   90.00
_cell.angle_beta   90.00
_cell.angle_gamma   90.00
#
_symmetry.space_group_name_H-M   'P 1'
#
loop_
_entity.id
_entity.type
_entity.pdbx_description
1 polymer ?
#
loop_
_entity_poly.entity_id
_entity_poly.type
_entity_poly.pdbx_seq_one_letter_code
_entity_poly.pdbx_strand_id
1 'polypeptide(L)'
;MTKQPTKGRITGNNTWRDFFKNTYLSYYDLTGDLVVEIKEMRYETVTGPGGRKDDCLIMAFTDPDVLPMVVNSTNAKTISDLHGTNKPAEWVGKSITLYPDNSVKMKGETVGGIRIRPVVPSTKKSRLTPDRFDKMVQQIIAGNFSVERALAQFDLTDEQLETLKGFQE
;
A
#
# COMPACT_ATOMS: atom_id res chain seq x y z
N MET A 1 -0.31 -10.73 12.26
CA MET A 1 -0.89 -10.07 13.44
C MET A 1 -0.13 -10.49 14.69
N THR A 2 0.82 -9.67 15.15
CA THR A 2 1.53 -9.88 16.43
C THR A 2 0.57 -9.61 17.59
N LYS A 3 0.50 -10.55 18.55
CA LYS A 3 -0.34 -10.40 19.74
C LYS A 3 0.12 -9.18 20.55
N GLN A 4 -0.82 -8.35 20.99
CA GLN A 4 -0.50 -7.19 21.83
C GLN A 4 0.18 -7.64 23.13
N PRO A 5 1.21 -6.90 23.59
CA PRO A 5 1.88 -7.23 24.84
C PRO A 5 0.93 -7.06 26.04
N THR A 6 0.99 -8.00 26.98
CA THR A 6 0.20 -7.97 28.21
C THR A 6 0.83 -7.03 29.25
N LYS A 7 0.01 -6.42 30.11
CA LYS A 7 0.50 -5.60 31.23
C LYS A 7 1.28 -6.48 32.20
N GLY A 8 2.52 -6.10 32.52
CA GLY A 8 3.38 -6.83 33.46
C GLY A 8 4.84 -6.83 33.02
N ARG A 9 5.61 -7.77 33.57
CA ARG A 9 7.01 -7.97 33.21
C ARG A 9 7.09 -8.49 31.77
N ILE A 10 7.86 -7.81 30.93
CA ILE A 10 8.10 -8.20 29.55
C ILE A 10 9.03 -9.43 29.54
N THR A 11 8.58 -10.54 28.95
CA THR A 11 9.34 -11.79 28.85
C THR A 11 9.38 -12.38 27.43
N GLY A 12 8.76 -11.71 26.45
CA GLY A 12 8.68 -12.15 25.05
C GLY A 12 9.59 -11.38 24.08
N ASN A 13 9.60 -11.78 22.81
CA ASN A 13 10.41 -11.20 21.73
C ASN A 13 9.81 -9.92 21.11
N ASN A 14 8.95 -9.21 21.84
CA ASN A 14 8.32 -7.98 21.34
C ASN A 14 9.36 -6.87 21.18
N THR A 15 9.28 -6.10 20.11
CA THR A 15 10.10 -4.89 19.98
C THR A 15 9.52 -3.79 20.86
N TRP A 16 10.35 -2.82 21.28
CA TRP A 16 9.87 -1.71 22.11
C TRP A 16 8.70 -0.94 21.44
N ARG A 17 8.62 -0.96 20.10
CA ARG A 17 7.54 -0.33 19.33
C ARG A 17 6.20 -1.05 19.43
N ASP A 18 6.17 -2.36 19.68
CA ASP A 18 4.93 -3.12 19.84
C ASP A 18 4.08 -2.63 21.03
N PHE A 19 4.71 -1.92 21.96
CA PHE A 19 4.07 -1.32 23.13
C PHE A 19 3.46 0.06 22.83
N PHE A 20 3.72 0.64 21.65
CA PHE A 20 3.18 1.92 21.21
C PHE A 20 2.22 1.71 20.04
N LYS A 21 0.93 1.98 20.26
CA LYS A 21 -0.08 1.91 19.21
C LYS A 21 0.10 3.08 18.24
N ASN A 22 0.41 2.79 16.99
CA ASN A 22 0.45 3.79 15.92
C ASN A 22 -0.93 3.94 15.27
N THR A 23 -1.39 5.18 15.11
CA THR A 23 -2.62 5.51 14.37
C THR A 23 -2.35 5.70 12.88
N TYR A 24 -1.11 6.02 12.52
CA TYR A 24 -0.68 6.31 11.15
C TYR A 24 0.49 5.41 10.76
N LEU A 25 0.62 5.15 9.46
CA LEU A 25 1.67 4.36 8.86
C LEU A 25 3.04 4.95 9.18
N SER A 26 3.90 4.10 9.71
CA SER A 26 5.28 4.42 10.05
C SER A 26 6.25 3.78 9.08
N TYR A 27 7.44 4.37 8.99
CA TYR A 27 8.57 3.81 8.27
C TYR A 27 8.84 2.33 8.64
N TYR A 28 8.65 1.98 9.92
CA TYR A 28 8.89 0.64 10.45
C TYR A 28 7.84 -0.40 10.04
N ASP A 29 6.68 0.05 9.55
CA ASP A 29 5.60 -0.83 9.11
C ASP A 29 5.86 -1.35 7.68
N LEU A 30 6.84 -0.77 6.98
CA LEU A 30 7.22 -1.17 5.62
C LEU A 30 8.49 -2.04 5.65
N THR A 31 8.41 -3.22 5.05
CA THR A 31 9.56 -4.11 4.83
C THR A 31 10.20 -3.95 3.45
N GLY A 32 9.57 -3.19 2.56
CA GLY A 32 9.99 -2.98 1.19
C GLY A 32 8.99 -2.13 0.41
N ASP A 33 8.99 -2.27 -0.91
CA ASP A 33 8.05 -1.56 -1.78
C ASP A 33 6.62 -2.07 -1.57
N LEU A 34 5.70 -1.16 -1.26
CA LEU A 34 4.29 -1.43 -1.05
C LEU A 34 3.47 -0.59 -2.03
N VAL A 35 2.78 -1.24 -2.95
CA VAL A 35 1.84 -0.58 -3.86
C VAL A 35 0.52 -0.39 -3.14
N VAL A 36 0.03 0.85 -3.11
CA VAL A 36 -1.25 1.21 -2.48
C VAL A 36 -2.07 2.08 -3.43
N GLU A 37 -3.39 1.98 -3.34
CA GLU A 37 -4.32 2.88 -4.00
C GLU A 37 -4.89 3.87 -2.98
N ILE A 38 -4.91 5.14 -3.35
CA ILE A 38 -5.39 6.22 -2.50
C ILE A 38 -6.92 6.18 -2.46
N LYS A 39 -7.49 5.86 -1.29
CA LYS A 39 -8.93 5.85 -1.08
C LYS A 39 -9.47 7.25 -0.79
N GLU A 40 -8.74 8.02 0.02
CA GLU A 40 -9.23 9.31 0.50
C GLU A 40 -8.11 10.21 0.98
N MET A 41 -8.30 11.53 0.80
CA MET A 41 -7.45 12.58 1.34
C MET A 41 -8.26 13.42 2.33
N ARG A 42 -7.72 13.65 3.53
CA ARG A 42 -8.34 14.46 4.60
C ARG A 42 -7.35 15.46 5.16
N TYR A 43 -7.85 16.51 5.78
CA TYR A 43 -7.04 17.46 6.55
C TYR A 43 -7.51 17.45 8.00
N GLU A 44 -6.64 16.98 8.90
CA GLU A 44 -7.03 16.69 10.29
C GLU A 44 -5.92 17.11 11.27
N THR A 45 -6.32 17.50 12.48
CA THR A 45 -5.39 17.76 13.58
C THR A 45 -4.84 16.45 14.14
N VAL A 46 -3.55 16.21 13.96
CA VAL A 46 -2.82 15.06 14.50
C VAL A 46 -2.14 15.45 15.80
N THR A 47 -2.27 14.61 16.82
CA THR A 47 -1.51 14.76 18.07
C THR A 47 -0.20 13.99 17.97
N GLY A 48 0.91 14.69 17.82
CA GLY A 48 2.26 14.14 17.82
C GLY A 48 2.83 13.87 19.22
N PRO A 49 4.10 13.45 19.29
CA PRO A 49 4.79 13.20 20.56
C PRO A 49 4.76 14.42 21.48
N GLY A 50 4.52 14.18 22.77
CA GLY A 50 4.45 15.25 23.78
C GLY A 50 3.15 16.07 23.75
N GLY A 51 2.10 15.60 23.05
CA GLY A 51 0.80 16.27 23.02
C GLY A 51 0.73 17.45 22.05
N ARG A 52 1.78 17.66 21.24
CA ARG A 52 1.79 18.67 20.18
C ARG A 52 0.68 18.36 19.17
N LYS A 53 -0.11 19.37 18.81
CA LYS A 53 -1.15 19.26 17.80
C LYS A 53 -0.71 19.98 16.53
N ASP A 54 -0.74 19.28 15.41
CA ASP A 54 -0.40 19.83 14.10
C ASP A 54 -1.48 19.43 13.11
N ASP A 55 -1.96 20.39 12.30
CA ASP A 55 -2.88 20.07 11.20
C ASP A 55 -2.10 19.46 10.04
N CYS A 56 -2.50 18.26 9.65
CA CYS A 56 -1.78 17.42 8.71
C CYS A 56 -2.68 16.99 7.56
N LEU A 57 -2.09 16.86 6.37
CA LEU A 57 -2.71 16.17 5.25
C LEU A 57 -2.58 14.65 5.46
N ILE A 58 -3.70 13.95 5.48
CA ILE A 58 -3.80 12.52 5.73
C ILE A 58 -4.26 11.81 4.46
N MET A 59 -3.58 10.73 4.12
CA MET A 59 -3.88 9.88 2.98
C MET A 59 -4.26 8.49 3.48
N ALA A 60 -5.50 8.08 3.24
CA ALA A 60 -5.98 6.74 3.55
C ALA A 60 -5.96 5.86 2.31
N PHE A 61 -5.75 4.55 2.50
CA PHE A 61 -5.64 3.58 1.41
C PHE A 61 -6.89 2.71 1.30
N THR A 62 -7.05 2.05 0.16
CA THR A 62 -8.16 1.13 -0.08
C THR A 62 -8.03 -0.16 0.73
N ASP A 63 -6.80 -0.63 0.93
CA ASP A 63 -6.48 -1.78 1.78
C ASP A 63 -6.70 -1.43 3.27
N PRO A 64 -7.63 -2.10 3.97
CA PRO A 64 -7.94 -1.83 5.37
C PRO A 64 -6.82 -2.25 6.33
N ASP A 65 -5.90 -3.12 5.91
CA ASP A 65 -4.76 -3.55 6.73
C ASP A 65 -3.60 -2.54 6.69
N VAL A 66 -3.65 -1.55 5.77
CA VAL A 66 -2.66 -0.49 5.67
C VAL A 66 -3.15 0.77 6.40
N LEU A 67 -2.41 1.17 7.44
CA LEU A 67 -2.70 2.39 8.19
C LEU A 67 -2.65 3.64 7.29
N PRO A 68 -3.44 4.69 7.58
CA PRO A 68 -3.36 5.95 6.86
C PRO A 68 -2.00 6.63 7.07
N MET A 69 -1.53 7.38 6.08
CA MET A 69 -0.23 8.04 6.10
C MET A 69 -0.36 9.55 6.26
N VAL A 70 0.47 10.14 7.13
CA VAL A 70 0.68 11.59 7.17
C VAL A 70 1.55 12.02 5.99
N VAL A 71 1.05 12.91 5.15
CA VAL A 71 1.73 13.32 3.92
C VAL A 71 2.59 14.56 4.17
N ASN A 72 3.91 14.39 4.03
CA ASN A 72 4.85 15.52 4.04
C ASN A 72 4.95 16.19 2.66
N SER A 73 5.54 17.38 2.62
CA SER A 73 5.67 18.19 1.39
C SER A 73 6.45 17.50 0.27
N THR A 74 7.51 16.75 0.60
CA THR A 74 8.28 16.00 -0.40
C THR A 74 7.41 14.93 -1.06
N ASN A 75 6.67 14.16 -0.26
CA ASN A 75 5.79 13.10 -0.77
C ASN A 75 4.62 13.69 -1.56
N ALA A 76 4.02 14.79 -1.09
CA ALA A 76 2.99 15.53 -1.83
C ALA A 76 3.50 16.01 -3.20
N LYS A 77 4.73 16.54 -3.24
CA LYS A 77 5.38 16.95 -4.49
C LYS A 77 5.58 15.75 -5.42
N THR A 78 6.10 14.64 -4.91
CA THR A 78 6.27 13.42 -5.71
C THR A 78 4.93 12.94 -6.30
N ILE A 79 3.85 12.89 -5.53
CA ILE A 79 2.51 12.51 -6.03
C ILE A 79 2.05 13.49 -7.12
N SER A 80 2.29 14.78 -6.92
CA SER A 80 1.90 15.82 -7.88
C SER A 80 2.61 15.66 -9.22
N ASP A 81 3.93 15.46 -9.18
CA ASP A 81 4.76 15.24 -10.36
C ASP A 81 4.37 13.93 -11.06
N LEU A 82 4.08 12.89 -10.28
CA LEU A 82 3.70 11.56 -10.77
C LEU A 82 2.39 11.56 -11.56
N HIS A 83 1.42 12.33 -11.08
CA HIS A 83 0.03 12.26 -11.54
C HIS A 83 -0.46 13.54 -12.22
N GLY A 84 0.46 14.48 -12.48
CA GLY A 84 0.22 15.70 -13.24
C GLY A 84 -0.75 16.70 -12.59
N THR A 85 -0.96 16.63 -11.28
CA THR A 85 -1.91 17.51 -10.57
C THR A 85 -1.45 17.80 -9.14
N ASN A 86 -1.53 19.07 -8.75
CA ASN A 86 -1.19 19.52 -7.40
C ASN A 86 -2.36 19.51 -6.43
N LYS A 87 -3.52 18.97 -6.84
CA LYS A 87 -4.75 18.95 -6.02
C LYS A 87 -4.90 17.59 -5.33
N PRO A 88 -4.84 17.52 -3.99
CA PRO A 88 -4.99 16.26 -3.26
C PRO A 88 -6.25 15.47 -3.58
N ALA A 89 -7.38 16.16 -3.78
CA ALA A 89 -8.65 15.51 -4.14
C ALA A 89 -8.56 14.69 -5.45
N GLU A 90 -7.74 15.13 -6.41
CA GLU A 90 -7.54 14.44 -7.69
C GLU A 90 -6.52 13.29 -7.60
N TRP A 91 -5.96 13.02 -6.41
CA TRP A 91 -5.11 11.85 -6.18
C TRP A 91 -5.91 10.62 -5.76
N VAL A 92 -7.18 10.79 -5.34
CA VAL A 92 -8.07 9.68 -4.99
C VAL A 92 -8.28 8.76 -6.21
N GLY A 93 -8.21 7.45 -5.98
CA GLY A 93 -8.26 6.40 -7.01
C GLY A 93 -6.93 6.18 -7.75
N LYS A 94 -5.88 6.97 -7.47
CA LYS A 94 -4.56 6.77 -8.07
C LYS A 94 -3.70 5.86 -7.20
N SER A 95 -2.84 5.08 -7.85
CA SER A 95 -1.89 4.20 -7.15
C SER A 95 -0.51 4.85 -7.01
N ILE A 96 0.16 4.51 -5.92
CA ILE A 96 1.54 4.93 -5.62
C ILE A 96 2.31 3.75 -5.01
N THR A 97 3.64 3.76 -5.13
CA THR A 97 4.50 2.78 -4.44
C THR A 97 5.21 3.47 -3.28
N LEU A 98 4.88 3.06 -2.06
CA LEU A 98 5.57 3.47 -0.83
C LEU A 98 6.84 2.62 -0.66
N TYR A 99 7.91 3.22 -0.14
CA TYR A 99 9.10 2.46 0.26
C TYR A 99 9.75 3.06 1.50
N PRO A 100 10.40 2.23 2.33
CA PRO A 100 11.20 2.69 3.45
C PRO A 100 12.54 3.28 2.94
N ASP A 101 12.80 4.55 3.23
CA ASP A 101 14.08 5.21 3.00
C ASP A 101 14.84 5.44 4.33
N ASN A 102 15.93 4.68 4.53
CA ASN A 102 16.83 4.81 5.69
C ASN A 102 17.61 6.13 5.70
N SER A 103 17.74 6.83 4.57
CA SER A 103 18.61 8.01 4.43
C SER A 103 17.95 9.32 4.86
N VAL A 104 16.65 9.30 5.18
CA VAL A 104 15.88 10.49 5.55
C VAL A 104 16.43 11.12 6.83
N LYS A 105 16.76 12.41 6.73
CA LYS A 105 17.24 13.22 7.85
C LYS A 105 16.20 14.22 8.32
N MET A 106 16.10 14.39 9.62
CA MET A 106 15.30 15.43 10.27
C MET A 106 16.18 16.18 11.26
N LYS A 107 16.29 17.51 11.11
CA LYS A 107 17.14 18.37 11.95
C LYS A 107 18.61 17.89 12.08
N GLY A 108 19.16 17.30 11.02
CA GLY A 108 20.54 16.82 10.97
C GLY A 108 20.74 15.36 11.40
N GLU A 109 19.76 14.75 12.05
CA GLU A 109 19.82 13.34 12.47
C GLU A 109 19.12 12.44 11.44
N THR A 110 19.69 11.26 11.17
CA THR A 110 19.08 10.26 10.30
C THR A 110 17.99 9.52 11.08
N VAL A 111 16.73 9.70 10.69
CA VAL A 111 15.55 9.16 11.39
C VAL A 111 14.82 8.09 10.59
N GLY A 112 15.14 7.96 9.30
CA GLY A 112 14.38 7.13 8.36
C GLY A 112 13.00 7.73 8.03
N GLY A 113 12.39 7.32 6.92
CA GLY A 113 11.10 7.84 6.52
C GLY A 113 10.46 7.13 5.34
N ILE A 114 9.14 7.28 5.21
CA ILE A 114 8.40 6.75 4.06
C ILE A 114 8.56 7.70 2.88
N ARG A 115 8.94 7.17 1.73
CA ARG A 115 9.01 7.87 0.44
C ARG A 115 8.14 7.21 -0.60
N ILE A 116 7.85 7.95 -1.67
CA ILE A 116 7.06 7.47 -2.80
C ILE A 116 8.01 7.29 -3.99
N ARG A 117 7.92 6.15 -4.69
CA ARG A 117 8.69 5.93 -5.92
C ARG A 117 8.23 6.93 -6.99
N PRO A 118 9.15 7.56 -7.74
CA PRO A 118 8.81 8.52 -8.79
C PRO A 118 8.37 7.84 -10.10
N VAL A 119 7.69 6.69 -10.00
CA VAL A 119 7.22 5.88 -11.13
C VAL A 119 5.83 5.40 -10.79
N VAL A 120 4.88 5.60 -11.73
CA VAL A 120 3.50 5.16 -11.54
C VAL A 120 3.53 3.65 -11.43
N PRO A 121 2.95 3.04 -10.36
CA PRO A 121 2.89 1.60 -10.26
C PRO A 121 2.18 1.04 -11.49
N SER A 122 2.73 0.00 -12.08
CA SER A 122 2.05 -0.70 -13.18
C SER A 122 0.81 -1.41 -12.63
N THR A 123 -0.32 -0.71 -12.59
CA THR A 123 -1.65 -1.28 -12.34
C THR A 123 -2.24 -1.97 -13.57
N LYS A 124 -1.52 -1.93 -14.71
CA LYS A 124 -1.87 -2.78 -15.85
C LYS A 124 -1.73 -4.22 -15.41
N LYS A 125 -2.87 -4.86 -15.14
CA LYS A 125 -2.94 -6.31 -15.11
C LYS A 125 -2.22 -6.82 -16.36
N SER A 126 -1.31 -7.76 -16.20
CA SER A 126 -0.48 -8.17 -17.33
C SER A 126 -1.40 -8.80 -18.37
N ARG A 127 -1.43 -8.26 -19.59
CA ARG A 127 -2.21 -8.86 -20.67
C ARG A 127 -1.57 -10.21 -21.01
N LEU A 128 -2.36 -11.27 -20.88
CA LEU A 128 -1.89 -12.61 -21.22
C LEU A 128 -1.86 -12.75 -22.75
N THR A 129 -0.75 -13.26 -23.26
CA THR A 129 -0.75 -13.83 -24.61
C THR A 129 -1.62 -15.09 -24.62
N PRO A 130 -2.23 -15.48 -25.75
CA PRO A 130 -3.05 -16.69 -25.85
C PRO A 130 -2.34 -17.93 -25.28
N ASP A 131 -1.07 -18.17 -25.65
CA ASP A 131 -0.28 -19.31 -25.14
C ASP A 131 -0.12 -19.33 -23.61
N ARG A 132 -0.04 -18.16 -22.96
CA ARG A 132 0.07 -18.08 -21.50
C ARG A 132 -1.28 -18.26 -20.84
N PHE A 133 -2.36 -17.81 -21.47
CA PHE A 133 -3.71 -18.05 -21.01
C PHE A 133 -4.02 -19.56 -21.00
N ASP A 134 -3.68 -20.28 -22.06
CA ASP A 134 -3.90 -21.73 -22.15
C ASP A 134 -3.16 -22.48 -21.03
N LYS A 135 -1.89 -22.12 -20.79
CA LYS A 135 -1.11 -22.69 -19.68
C LYS A 135 -1.73 -22.38 -18.31
N MET A 136 -2.27 -21.18 -18.13
CA MET A 136 -2.96 -20.81 -16.90
C MET A 136 -4.24 -21.62 -16.71
N VAL A 137 -5.05 -21.80 -17.76
CA VAL A 137 -6.26 -22.63 -17.72
C VAL A 137 -5.91 -24.07 -17.35
N GLN A 138 -4.82 -24.64 -17.90
CA GLN A 138 -4.35 -25.96 -17.49
C GLN A 138 -3.98 -26.04 -16.01
N GLN A 139 -3.40 -24.99 -15.43
CA GLN A 139 -3.14 -24.94 -13.98
C GLN A 139 -4.42 -24.77 -13.13
N ILE A 140 -5.44 -24.10 -13.67
CA ILE A 140 -6.77 -24.00 -13.03
C ILE A 140 -7.44 -25.38 -13.02
N ILE A 141 -7.43 -26.10 -14.14
CA ILE A 141 -7.94 -27.47 -14.24
C ILE A 141 -7.18 -28.42 -13.29
N ALA A 142 -5.85 -28.25 -13.19
CA ALA A 142 -5.03 -29.02 -12.27
C ALA A 142 -5.20 -28.64 -10.78
N GLY A 143 -5.99 -27.61 -10.46
CA GLY A 143 -6.24 -27.15 -9.09
C GLY A 143 -5.09 -26.35 -8.45
N ASN A 144 -4.04 -26.03 -9.22
CA ASN A 144 -2.87 -25.28 -8.74
C ASN A 144 -3.09 -23.76 -8.79
N PHE A 145 -4.15 -23.31 -9.44
CA PHE A 145 -4.47 -21.90 -9.61
C PHE A 145 -6.00 -21.69 -9.57
N SER A 146 -6.47 -20.53 -9.10
CA SER A 146 -7.92 -20.25 -9.00
C SER A 146 -8.36 -19.19 -10.00
N VAL A 147 -9.63 -19.31 -10.44
CA VAL A 147 -10.26 -18.35 -11.35
C VAL A 147 -10.27 -16.94 -10.76
N GLU A 148 -10.59 -16.80 -9.47
CA GLU A 148 -10.57 -15.51 -8.77
C GLU A 148 -9.20 -14.82 -8.84
N ARG A 149 -8.12 -15.60 -8.66
CA ARG A 149 -6.74 -15.10 -8.80
C ARG A 149 -6.44 -14.67 -10.22
N ALA A 150 -6.91 -15.41 -11.22
CA ALA A 150 -6.74 -15.05 -12.62
C ALA A 150 -7.43 -13.70 -12.95
N LEU A 151 -8.67 -13.51 -12.50
CA LEU A 151 -9.46 -12.30 -12.70
C LEU A 151 -8.85 -11.08 -12.00
N ALA A 152 -8.26 -11.27 -10.82
CA ALA A 152 -7.60 -10.19 -10.08
C ALA A 152 -6.27 -9.75 -10.72
N GLN A 153 -5.50 -10.70 -11.27
CA GLN A 153 -4.11 -10.48 -11.66
C GLN A 153 -3.90 -10.13 -13.14
N PHE A 154 -4.80 -10.55 -14.05
CA PHE A 154 -4.59 -10.44 -15.50
C PHE A 154 -5.64 -9.60 -16.23
N ASP A 155 -5.19 -8.89 -17.27
CA ASP A 155 -6.05 -8.17 -18.21
C ASP A 155 -6.49 -9.19 -19.27
N LEU A 156 -7.76 -9.59 -19.20
CA LEU A 156 -8.32 -10.70 -19.96
C LEU A 156 -9.29 -10.16 -21.02
N THR A 157 -9.32 -10.80 -22.19
CA THR A 157 -10.33 -10.49 -23.22
C THR A 157 -11.71 -11.02 -22.81
N ASP A 158 -12.77 -10.53 -23.44
CA ASP A 158 -14.14 -11.02 -23.19
C ASP A 158 -14.26 -12.54 -23.38
N GLU A 159 -13.63 -13.09 -24.43
CA GLU A 159 -13.57 -14.55 -24.68
C GLU A 159 -12.87 -15.32 -23.56
N GLN A 160 -11.76 -14.78 -23.03
CA GLN A 160 -11.03 -15.38 -21.91
C GLN A 160 -11.85 -15.34 -20.62
N LEU A 161 -12.59 -14.24 -20.39
CA LEU A 161 -13.50 -14.10 -19.25
C LEU A 161 -14.66 -15.10 -19.33
N GLU A 162 -15.28 -15.28 -20.50
CA GLU A 162 -16.32 -16.29 -20.69
C GLU A 162 -15.80 -17.70 -20.44
N THR A 163 -14.61 -18.01 -20.95
CA THR A 163 -13.94 -19.29 -20.70
C THR A 163 -13.74 -19.54 -19.20
N LEU A 164 -13.30 -18.53 -18.44
CA LEU A 164 -13.09 -18.64 -17.01
C LEU A 164 -14.39 -18.75 -16.19
N LYS A 165 -15.48 -18.10 -16.62
CA LYS A 165 -16.80 -18.21 -15.97
C LYS A 165 -17.34 -19.64 -16.04
N GLY A 166 -17.05 -20.38 -17.11
CA GLY A 166 -17.44 -21.79 -17.25
C GLY A 166 -16.81 -22.74 -16.22
N PHE A 167 -15.78 -22.31 -15.48
CA PHE A 167 -15.18 -23.08 -14.38
C PHE A 167 -15.74 -22.71 -12.99
N GLN A 168 -16.68 -21.76 -12.92
CA GLN A 168 -17.32 -21.35 -11.66
C GLN A 168 -18.70 -22.02 -11.43
N GLU A 169 -19.18 -22.83 -12.39
CA GLU A 169 -20.36 -23.71 -12.25
C GLU A 169 -19.97 -25.12 -11.80
#